data_AF-A0A944A817-F1
#
_entry.id   AF-A0A944A817-F1
#
_cell.length_a   1.000
_cell.length_b   1.000
_cell.length_c   1.000
_cell.angle_alpha   90.00
_cell.angle_beta   90.00
_cell.angle_gamma   90.00
#
_symmetry.space_group_name_H-M   'P 1'
#
loop_
_entity.id
_entity.type
_entity.pdbx_description
1 polymer ?
#
loop_
_entity_poly.entity_id
_entity_poly.type
_entity_poly.pdbx_seq_one_letter_code
_entity_poly.pdbx_strand_id
1 'polypeptide(L)'
;MKKAWLLPVASAALLSVSAAGQFLIRERRVVSSPALAESAFAALGAFRSVVSEVIWFRADRLREEGRYVELAQLASLLVHMEPHTPEVWSYSAWNMAYNISIMMSSPADRWRWVYAALKLLRDNGLKYNPREAELYREIAWMFEVKIGADIDSASSVYREKWAGIVRDVASRGAWNELGMDAMEMLEIERRTGFSDWTNPQLSAIYWAAKGLRFAKGGDRAFLNSIIRQAKILYGKTGGVKQSAANAGKEG
;
A
#
# COMPACT_ATOMS: atom_id res chain seq x y z
N MET A 1 7.08 13.88 -48.24
CA MET A 1 6.43 15.22 -48.14
C MET A 1 5.08 15.00 -47.46
N LYS A 2 4.71 15.56 -46.30
CA LYS A 2 4.93 16.90 -45.73
C LYS A 2 5.06 16.85 -44.18
N LYS A 3 6.11 17.55 -43.69
CA LYS A 3 6.37 18.32 -42.44
C LYS A 3 5.51 18.05 -41.19
N ALA A 4 6.04 17.67 -40.02
CA ALA A 4 7.01 18.34 -39.12
C ALA A 4 6.46 19.62 -38.44
N TRP A 5 5.73 19.46 -37.32
CA TRP A 5 5.54 20.52 -36.31
C TRP A 5 5.00 19.99 -34.96
N LEU A 6 5.82 19.36 -34.11
CA LEU A 6 5.53 19.16 -32.67
C LEU A 6 6.81 19.07 -31.80
N LEU A 7 7.93 19.68 -32.24
CA LEU A 7 9.23 19.58 -31.57
C LEU A 7 9.87 20.85 -30.92
N PRO A 8 9.18 21.96 -30.55
CA PRO A 8 9.86 23.02 -29.80
C PRO A 8 9.50 23.16 -28.31
N VAL A 9 8.56 22.40 -27.73
CA VAL A 9 8.16 22.62 -26.32
C VAL A 9 8.93 21.73 -25.33
N ALA A 10 9.36 20.53 -25.73
CA ALA A 10 10.10 19.61 -24.85
C ALA A 10 11.58 20.03 -24.61
N SER A 11 12.19 20.80 -25.52
CA SER A 11 13.58 21.25 -25.37
C SER A 11 13.72 22.54 -24.54
N ALA A 12 12.67 23.35 -24.43
CA ALA A 12 12.70 24.58 -23.61
C ALA A 12 12.64 24.28 -22.10
N ALA A 13 11.93 23.22 -21.71
CA ALA A 13 11.81 22.81 -20.30
C ALA A 13 13.08 22.14 -19.75
N LEU A 14 13.92 21.54 -20.61
CA LEU A 14 15.18 20.93 -20.21
C LEU A 14 16.34 21.94 -20.13
N LEU A 15 16.27 23.05 -20.88
CA LEU A 15 17.29 24.11 -20.84
C LEU A 15 17.09 25.09 -19.67
N SER A 16 15.87 25.29 -19.19
CA SER A 16 15.60 26.12 -17.99
C SER A 16 16.09 25.49 -16.69
N VAL A 17 16.23 24.15 -16.64
CA VAL A 17 16.78 23.42 -15.48
C VAL A 17 18.26 23.70 -15.25
N SER A 18 19.04 24.05 -16.29
CA SER A 18 20.47 24.35 -16.13
C SER A 18 20.76 25.82 -15.81
N ALA A 19 19.98 26.79 -16.33
CA ALA A 19 20.25 28.21 -16.07
C ALA A 19 19.91 28.60 -14.61
N ALA A 20 18.79 28.11 -14.08
CA ALA A 20 18.42 28.36 -12.68
C ALA A 20 19.35 27.64 -11.69
N GLY A 21 19.76 26.41 -12.01
CA GLY A 21 20.73 25.65 -11.21
C GLY A 21 22.12 26.31 -11.18
N GLN A 22 22.59 26.87 -12.30
CA GLN A 22 23.87 27.58 -12.37
C GLN A 22 23.82 28.99 -11.74
N PHE A 23 22.66 29.67 -11.76
CA PHE A 23 22.47 30.96 -11.10
C PHE A 23 22.47 30.83 -9.57
N LEU A 24 21.86 29.77 -9.04
CA LEU A 24 21.80 29.48 -7.60
C LEU A 24 23.13 29.02 -6.99
N ILE A 25 24.03 28.45 -7.80
CA ILE A 25 25.37 28.03 -7.33
C ILE A 25 26.37 29.21 -7.29
N ARG A 26 26.12 30.30 -8.04
CA ARG A 26 27.07 31.41 -8.20
C ARG A 26 27.03 32.46 -7.09
N GLU A 27 25.92 32.63 -6.38
CA GLU A 27 25.82 33.57 -5.28
C GLU A 27 25.69 32.85 -3.92
N ARG A 28 26.84 32.63 -3.27
CA ARG A 28 26.92 32.20 -1.89
C ARG A 28 26.56 33.38 -0.96
N ARG A 29 25.29 33.77 -0.90
CA ARG A 29 24.77 34.64 0.18
C ARG A 29 23.92 33.81 1.12
N VAL A 30 24.37 33.74 2.37
CA VAL A 30 23.62 33.17 3.49
C VAL A 30 22.28 33.90 3.57
N VAL A 31 21.18 33.17 3.35
CA VAL A 31 19.83 33.73 3.39
C VAL A 31 19.45 33.96 4.85
N SER A 32 19.37 35.22 5.27
CA SER A 32 19.08 35.63 6.64
C SER A 32 17.80 36.47 6.75
N SER A 33 16.68 35.98 6.22
CA SER A 33 15.35 36.56 6.49
C SER A 33 14.24 35.50 6.52
N PRO A 34 13.46 35.38 7.61
CA PRO A 34 12.35 34.43 7.75
C PRO A 34 11.27 34.56 6.67
N ALA A 35 10.98 35.78 6.22
CA ALA A 35 9.96 36.02 5.19
C ALA A 35 10.38 35.49 3.81
N LEU A 36 11.68 35.57 3.46
CA LEU A 36 12.21 34.98 2.22
C LEU A 36 12.31 33.46 2.31
N ALA A 37 12.56 32.91 3.50
CA ALA A 37 12.48 31.47 3.75
C ALA A 37 11.04 30.97 3.60
N GLU A 38 10.04 31.65 4.17
CA GLU A 38 8.61 31.33 4.01
C GLU A 38 8.17 31.47 2.54
N SER A 39 8.63 32.50 1.83
CA SER A 39 8.37 32.67 0.38
C SER A 39 8.99 31.54 -0.45
N ALA A 40 10.19 31.08 -0.10
CA ALA A 40 10.86 29.95 -0.74
C ALA A 40 10.18 28.62 -0.41
N PHE A 41 9.70 28.41 0.83
CA PHE A 41 8.93 27.24 1.23
C PHE A 41 7.54 27.22 0.58
N ALA A 42 6.87 28.37 0.43
CA ALA A 42 5.62 28.51 -0.30
C ALA A 42 5.80 28.27 -1.80
N ALA A 43 6.89 28.77 -2.40
CA ALA A 43 7.24 28.47 -3.79
C ALA A 43 7.56 26.99 -4.01
N LEU A 44 8.21 26.31 -3.05
CA LEU A 44 8.43 24.86 -3.06
C LEU A 44 7.13 24.05 -2.84
N GLY A 45 6.17 24.58 -2.09
CA GLY A 45 4.83 23.98 -1.92
C GLY A 45 4.00 24.03 -3.21
N ALA A 46 3.99 25.17 -3.90
CA ALA A 46 3.32 25.32 -5.20
C ALA A 46 4.00 24.48 -6.31
N PHE A 47 5.32 24.33 -6.27
CA PHE A 47 6.07 23.49 -7.21
C PHE A 47 5.85 21.99 -6.95
N ARG A 48 5.56 21.57 -5.71
CA ARG A 48 5.16 20.20 -5.37
C ARG A 48 3.81 19.82 -5.98
N SER A 49 2.79 20.68 -5.90
CA SER A 49 1.50 20.39 -6.54
C SER A 49 1.61 20.20 -8.06
N VAL A 50 2.43 21.00 -8.75
CA VAL A 50 2.63 20.89 -10.20
C VAL A 50 3.45 19.64 -10.57
N VAL A 51 4.52 19.33 -9.82
CA VAL A 51 5.30 18.11 -10.05
C VAL A 51 4.47 16.87 -9.74
N SER A 52 3.69 16.88 -8.66
CA SER A 52 2.76 15.80 -8.32
C SER A 52 1.69 15.64 -9.40
N GLU A 53 1.09 16.71 -9.93
CA GLU A 53 0.13 16.64 -11.04
C GLU A 53 0.76 16.09 -12.34
N VAL A 54 2.00 16.47 -12.65
CA VAL A 54 2.76 15.91 -13.79
C VAL A 54 3.11 14.44 -13.58
N ILE A 55 3.45 14.06 -12.35
CA ILE A 55 3.73 12.67 -11.98
C ILE A 55 2.44 11.85 -12.03
N TRP A 56 1.30 12.40 -11.60
CA TRP A 56 -0.02 11.79 -11.71
C TRP A 56 -0.45 11.61 -13.16
N PHE A 57 -0.29 12.64 -14.00
CA PHE A 57 -0.57 12.55 -15.44
C PHE A 57 0.35 11.52 -16.12
N ARG A 58 1.62 11.45 -15.72
CA ARG A 58 2.55 10.43 -16.23
C ARG A 58 2.22 9.04 -15.70
N ALA A 59 1.81 8.91 -14.45
CA ALA A 59 1.33 7.66 -13.88
C ALA A 59 0.10 7.16 -14.66
N ASP A 60 -0.83 8.07 -14.97
CA ASP A 60 -2.03 7.79 -15.75
C ASP A 60 -1.69 7.31 -17.16
N ARG A 61 -0.76 8.01 -17.83
CA ARG A 61 -0.29 7.61 -19.15
C ARG A 61 0.49 6.30 -19.14
N LEU A 62 1.35 6.04 -18.14
CA LEU A 62 2.07 4.76 -18.00
C LEU A 62 1.11 3.61 -17.70
N ARG A 63 0.01 3.89 -16.99
CA ARG A 63 -1.10 2.96 -16.76
C ARG A 63 -1.81 2.64 -18.08
N GLU A 64 -2.11 3.64 -18.91
CA GLU A 64 -2.70 3.45 -20.25
C GLU A 64 -1.77 2.69 -21.20
N GLU A 65 -0.46 2.95 -21.15
CA GLU A 65 0.57 2.33 -21.99
C GLU A 65 0.97 0.90 -21.53
N GLY A 66 0.47 0.43 -20.38
CA GLY A 66 0.82 -0.88 -19.85
C GLY A 66 2.24 -1.01 -19.30
N ARG A 67 2.91 0.11 -18.97
CA ARG A 67 4.33 0.17 -18.57
C ARG A 67 4.50 0.19 -17.05
N TYR A 68 4.03 -0.86 -16.41
CA TYR A 68 3.84 -0.83 -14.96
C TYR A 68 5.11 -1.02 -14.12
N VAL A 69 6.20 -1.57 -14.68
CA VAL A 69 7.51 -1.57 -14.00
C VAL A 69 8.00 -0.14 -13.79
N GLU A 70 7.76 0.74 -14.77
CA GLU A 70 8.11 2.16 -14.68
C GLU A 70 7.12 2.91 -13.79
N LEU A 71 5.84 2.50 -13.79
CA LEU A 71 4.87 3.00 -12.81
C LEU A 71 5.31 2.69 -11.38
N ALA A 72 5.86 1.50 -11.10
CA ALA A 72 6.40 1.17 -9.77
C ALA A 72 7.58 2.07 -9.37
N GLN A 73 8.46 2.41 -10.31
CA GLN A 73 9.58 3.33 -10.06
C GLN A 73 9.08 4.75 -9.74
N LEU A 74 8.05 5.19 -10.45
CA LEU A 74 7.44 6.50 -10.26
C LEU A 74 6.62 6.58 -8.95
N ALA A 75 5.92 5.51 -8.59
CA ALA A 75 5.26 5.35 -7.29
C ALA A 75 6.27 5.39 -6.12
N SER A 76 7.44 4.76 -6.30
CA SER A 76 8.53 4.87 -5.33
C SER A 76 9.03 6.30 -5.19
N LEU A 77 9.05 7.11 -6.25
CA LEU A 77 9.48 8.51 -6.14
C LEU A 77 8.44 9.35 -5.38
N LEU A 78 7.14 9.14 -5.65
CA LEU A 78 6.05 9.85 -4.98
C LEU A 78 6.09 9.72 -3.46
N VAL A 79 6.25 8.50 -2.93
CA VAL A 79 6.28 8.27 -1.47
C VAL A 79 7.47 8.97 -0.78
N HIS A 80 8.57 9.23 -1.49
CA HIS A 80 9.69 10.00 -0.95
C HIS A 80 9.46 11.52 -1.01
N MET A 81 8.68 11.99 -1.99
CA MET A 81 8.39 13.41 -2.17
C MET A 81 7.29 13.90 -1.23
N GLU A 82 6.29 13.06 -0.95
CA GLU A 82 5.12 13.38 -0.14
C GLU A 82 4.87 12.31 0.95
N PRO A 83 5.82 12.12 1.90
CA PRO A 83 5.73 11.02 2.87
C PRO A 83 4.56 11.16 3.85
N HIS A 84 4.04 12.38 4.07
CA HIS A 84 2.92 12.65 4.98
C HIS A 84 1.56 12.73 4.28
N THR A 85 1.47 12.29 3.03
CA THR A 85 0.22 12.21 2.25
C THR A 85 -0.22 10.74 2.16
N PRO A 86 -1.17 10.25 2.98
CA PRO A 86 -1.60 8.85 3.01
C PRO A 86 -1.99 8.29 1.65
N GLU A 87 -2.67 9.09 0.85
CA GLU A 87 -3.22 8.72 -0.45
C GLU A 87 -2.12 8.27 -1.42
N VAL A 88 -0.92 8.84 -1.32
CA VAL A 88 0.25 8.46 -2.13
C VAL A 88 0.70 7.04 -1.81
N TRP A 89 0.68 6.66 -0.53
CA TRP A 89 1.02 5.31 -0.08
C TRP A 89 -0.05 4.31 -0.52
N SER A 90 -1.31 4.62 -0.29
CA SER A 90 -2.47 3.80 -0.70
C SER A 90 -2.47 3.55 -2.20
N TYR A 91 -2.31 4.60 -3.00
CA TYR A 91 -2.27 4.50 -4.46
C TYR A 91 -1.11 3.63 -4.95
N SER A 92 0.09 3.84 -4.39
CA SER A 92 1.27 3.08 -4.77
C SER A 92 1.11 1.59 -4.45
N ALA A 93 0.64 1.28 -3.24
CA ALA A 93 0.39 -0.09 -2.81
C ALA A 93 -0.72 -0.75 -3.62
N TRP A 94 -1.80 -0.03 -3.92
CA TRP A 94 -2.90 -0.54 -4.74
C TRP A 94 -2.43 -0.91 -6.15
N ASN A 95 -1.64 -0.04 -6.80
CA ASN A 95 -1.05 -0.36 -8.10
C ASN A 95 -0.20 -1.63 -8.03
N MET A 96 0.71 -1.72 -7.06
CA MET A 96 1.56 -2.90 -6.89
C MET A 96 0.74 -4.18 -6.68
N ALA A 97 -0.25 -4.13 -5.79
CA ALA A 97 -1.04 -5.31 -5.40
C ALA A 97 -2.06 -5.73 -6.46
N TYR A 98 -2.67 -4.81 -7.20
CA TYR A 98 -3.78 -5.12 -8.11
C TYR A 98 -3.40 -5.03 -9.59
N ASN A 99 -2.69 -3.99 -9.99
CA ASN A 99 -2.33 -3.77 -11.41
C ASN A 99 -1.04 -4.49 -11.78
N ILE A 100 0.02 -4.34 -10.97
CA ILE A 100 1.32 -4.93 -11.29
C ILE A 100 1.29 -6.44 -11.13
N SER A 101 0.73 -6.90 -10.01
CA SER A 101 0.71 -8.33 -9.70
C SER A 101 0.01 -9.15 -10.78
N ILE A 102 -1.11 -8.70 -11.35
CA ILE A 102 -1.90 -9.53 -12.27
C ILE A 102 -1.20 -9.78 -13.62
N MET A 103 -0.28 -8.91 -14.02
CA MET A 103 0.50 -9.10 -15.25
C MET A 103 1.67 -10.06 -15.09
N MET A 104 2.07 -10.37 -13.86
CA MET A 104 3.14 -11.34 -13.67
C MET A 104 2.59 -12.73 -14.03
N SER A 105 3.36 -13.46 -14.83
CA SER A 105 2.96 -14.80 -15.28
C SER A 105 3.06 -15.84 -14.17
N SER A 106 4.02 -15.69 -13.27
CA SER A 106 4.25 -16.61 -12.14
C SER A 106 3.46 -16.19 -10.89
N PRO A 107 2.66 -17.09 -10.27
CA PRO A 107 2.00 -16.83 -8.99
C PRO A 107 2.97 -16.37 -7.88
N ALA A 108 4.20 -16.88 -7.89
CA ALA A 108 5.24 -16.49 -6.93
C ALA A 108 5.68 -15.02 -7.12
N ASP A 109 5.75 -14.55 -8.37
CA ASP A 109 6.07 -13.15 -8.67
C ASP A 109 4.89 -12.23 -8.36
N ARG A 110 3.66 -12.67 -8.61
CA ARG A 110 2.47 -11.93 -8.16
C ARG A 110 2.51 -11.70 -6.65
N TRP A 111 2.81 -12.77 -5.88
CA TRP A 111 2.95 -12.69 -4.43
C TRP A 111 4.02 -11.69 -4.00
N ARG A 112 5.19 -11.65 -4.67
CA ARG A 112 6.25 -10.68 -4.35
C ARG A 112 5.74 -9.24 -4.42
N TRP A 113 4.93 -8.90 -5.42
CA TRP A 113 4.32 -7.57 -5.54
C TRP A 113 3.25 -7.30 -4.48
N VAL A 114 2.35 -8.26 -4.24
CA VAL A 114 1.32 -8.14 -3.19
C VAL A 114 1.95 -7.96 -1.81
N TYR A 115 2.98 -8.74 -1.50
CA TYR A 115 3.69 -8.63 -0.23
C TYR A 115 4.54 -7.35 -0.14
N ALA A 116 5.12 -6.89 -1.23
CA ALA A 116 5.81 -5.60 -1.28
C ALA A 116 4.85 -4.43 -1.03
N ALA A 117 3.64 -4.47 -1.59
CA ALA A 117 2.59 -3.48 -1.31
C ALA A 117 2.19 -3.45 0.16
N LEU A 118 2.04 -4.64 0.76
CA LEU A 118 1.72 -4.78 2.19
C LEU A 118 2.79 -4.12 3.06
N LYS A 119 4.07 -4.42 2.79
CA LYS A 119 5.21 -3.82 3.48
C LYS A 119 5.31 -2.32 3.24
N LEU A 120 4.99 -1.85 2.02
CA LEU A 120 4.99 -0.43 1.71
C LEU A 120 4.04 0.33 2.64
N LEU A 121 2.81 -0.14 2.81
CA LEU A 121 1.84 0.49 3.73
C LEU A 121 2.25 0.31 5.19
N ARG A 122 2.54 -0.93 5.59
CA ARG A 122 2.72 -1.32 6.98
C ARG A 122 4.04 -0.82 7.58
N ASP A 123 5.15 -1.00 6.87
CA ASP A 123 6.50 -0.74 7.40
C ASP A 123 6.94 0.71 7.15
N ASN A 124 6.47 1.30 6.05
CA ASN A 124 6.87 2.65 5.64
C ASN A 124 5.72 3.66 5.80
N GLY A 125 4.56 3.42 5.19
CA GLY A 125 3.44 4.38 5.21
C GLY A 125 2.97 4.73 6.62
N LEU A 126 2.75 3.71 7.47
CA LEU A 126 2.34 3.91 8.86
C LEU A 126 3.42 4.56 9.74
N LYS A 127 4.71 4.50 9.35
CA LYS A 127 5.78 5.21 10.08
C LYS A 127 5.60 6.73 9.95
N TYR A 128 5.21 7.20 8.77
CA TYR A 128 5.00 8.63 8.50
C TYR A 128 3.56 9.09 8.81
N ASN A 129 2.60 8.17 8.76
CA ASN A 129 1.17 8.44 8.90
C ASN A 129 0.51 7.49 9.93
N PRO A 130 0.97 7.46 11.20
CA PRO A 130 0.57 6.44 12.17
C PRO A 130 -0.89 6.52 12.62
N ARG A 131 -1.54 7.67 12.42
CA ARG A 131 -2.92 7.94 12.86
C ARG A 131 -3.90 8.05 11.68
N GLU A 132 -3.46 7.72 10.47
CA GLU A 132 -4.30 7.86 9.28
C GLU A 132 -5.06 6.56 9.02
N ALA A 133 -6.37 6.61 9.26
CA ALA A 133 -7.25 5.44 9.22
C ALA A 133 -7.26 4.75 7.84
N GLU A 134 -7.05 5.52 6.78
CA GLU A 134 -6.98 5.05 5.40
C GLU A 134 -5.93 3.93 5.23
N LEU A 135 -4.72 4.12 5.75
CA LEU A 135 -3.65 3.13 5.57
C LEU A 135 -3.98 1.80 6.27
N TYR A 136 -4.60 1.86 7.45
CA TYR A 136 -5.09 0.67 8.14
C TYR A 136 -6.21 -0.02 7.35
N ARG A 137 -7.11 0.78 6.73
CA ARG A 137 -8.20 0.29 5.87
C ARG A 137 -7.66 -0.44 4.65
N GLU A 138 -6.66 0.12 3.96
CA GLU A 138 -6.05 -0.51 2.79
C GLU A 138 -5.31 -1.81 3.14
N ILE A 139 -4.57 -1.84 4.26
CA ILE A 139 -3.93 -3.06 4.75
C ILE A 139 -4.99 -4.13 5.06
N ALA A 140 -6.05 -3.78 5.77
CA ALA A 140 -7.10 -4.71 6.15
C ALA A 140 -7.85 -5.25 4.91
N TRP A 141 -8.13 -4.40 3.93
CA TRP A 141 -8.78 -4.77 2.68
C TRP A 141 -7.92 -5.69 1.83
N MET A 142 -6.61 -5.45 1.76
CA MET A 142 -5.68 -6.36 1.09
C MET A 142 -5.71 -7.77 1.70
N PHE A 143 -5.77 -7.87 3.03
CA PHE A 143 -5.90 -9.17 3.70
C PHE A 143 -7.25 -9.83 3.43
N GLU A 144 -8.35 -9.09 3.54
CA GLU A 144 -9.71 -9.63 3.35
C GLU A 144 -9.91 -10.13 1.92
N VAL A 145 -9.56 -9.29 0.94
CA VAL A 145 -9.91 -9.50 -0.46
C VAL A 145 -8.75 -10.04 -1.27
N LYS A 146 -7.63 -9.32 -1.36
CA LYS A 146 -6.53 -9.73 -2.27
C LYS A 146 -5.87 -11.03 -1.84
N ILE A 147 -5.64 -11.22 -0.54
CA ILE A 147 -4.98 -12.42 0.01
C ILE A 147 -6.01 -13.46 0.44
N GLY A 148 -7.09 -13.02 1.10
CA GLY A 148 -8.06 -13.90 1.73
C GLY A 148 -9.14 -14.46 0.81
N ALA A 149 -9.58 -13.72 -0.21
CA ALA A 149 -10.66 -14.11 -1.09
C ALA A 149 -10.16 -14.70 -2.43
N ASP A 150 -11.04 -15.41 -3.13
CA ASP A 150 -10.76 -16.06 -4.42
C ASP A 150 -11.05 -15.11 -5.59
N ILE A 151 -10.36 -13.97 -5.61
CA ILE A 151 -10.48 -12.96 -6.69
C ILE A 151 -9.36 -13.04 -7.73
N ASP A 152 -8.34 -13.86 -7.50
CA ASP A 152 -7.17 -14.05 -8.37
C ASP A 152 -6.92 -15.55 -8.51
N SER A 153 -6.51 -16.01 -9.70
CA SER A 153 -6.16 -17.42 -9.90
C SER A 153 -4.98 -17.88 -9.01
N ALA A 154 -4.17 -16.93 -8.53
CA ALA A 154 -3.08 -17.18 -7.59
C ALA A 154 -3.47 -17.01 -6.10
N SER A 155 -4.74 -16.80 -5.75
CA SER A 155 -5.18 -16.58 -4.36
C SER A 155 -4.76 -17.70 -3.40
N SER A 156 -4.76 -18.96 -3.83
CA SER A 156 -4.30 -20.09 -3.01
C SER A 156 -2.82 -19.96 -2.62
N VAL A 157 -1.98 -19.53 -3.56
CA VAL A 157 -0.54 -19.28 -3.33
C VAL A 157 -0.34 -18.13 -2.35
N TYR A 158 -1.15 -17.07 -2.44
CA TYR A 158 -1.06 -15.94 -1.50
C TYR A 158 -1.36 -16.39 -0.07
N ARG A 159 -2.42 -17.19 0.13
CA ARG A 159 -2.76 -17.75 1.44
C ARG A 159 -1.66 -18.65 1.98
N GLU A 160 -1.10 -19.53 1.15
CA GLU A 160 -0.03 -20.43 1.55
C GLU A 160 1.24 -19.66 1.96
N LYS A 161 1.64 -18.66 1.17
CA LYS A 161 2.81 -17.83 1.47
C LYS A 161 2.60 -17.02 2.74
N TRP A 162 1.42 -16.43 2.93
CA TRP A 162 1.08 -15.73 4.16
C TRP A 162 1.11 -16.67 5.37
N ALA A 163 0.49 -17.84 5.28
CA ALA A 163 0.50 -18.85 6.33
C ALA A 163 1.92 -19.32 6.71
N GLY A 164 2.83 -19.42 5.72
CA GLY A 164 4.24 -19.70 5.96
C GLY A 164 4.93 -18.61 6.79
N ILE A 165 4.73 -17.34 6.43
CA ILE A 165 5.27 -16.18 7.15
C ILE A 165 4.74 -16.14 8.58
N VAL A 166 3.43 -16.31 8.76
CA VAL A 166 2.82 -16.29 10.09
C VAL A 166 3.35 -17.43 10.95
N ARG A 167 3.51 -18.64 10.41
CA ARG A 167 4.08 -19.79 11.17
C ARG A 167 5.50 -19.52 11.63
N ASP A 168 6.34 -18.97 10.75
CA ASP A 168 7.72 -18.59 11.12
C ASP A 168 7.74 -17.56 12.25
N VAL A 169 7.00 -16.46 12.07
CA VAL A 169 6.91 -15.38 13.06
C VAL A 169 6.35 -15.88 14.39
N ALA A 170 5.30 -16.69 14.36
CA ALA A 170 4.68 -17.28 15.54
C ALA A 170 5.66 -18.19 16.30
N SER A 171 6.44 -19.01 15.58
CA SER A 171 7.42 -19.91 16.20
C SER A 171 8.52 -19.19 16.97
N ARG A 172 8.80 -17.93 16.58
CA ARG A 172 9.81 -17.06 17.21
C ARG A 172 9.19 -16.05 18.18
N GLY A 173 7.86 -15.98 18.27
CA GLY A 173 7.16 -14.94 19.02
C GLY A 173 7.36 -13.52 18.50
N ALA A 174 7.79 -13.35 17.24
CA ALA A 174 8.27 -12.08 16.68
C ALA A 174 7.17 -11.26 15.98
N TRP A 175 5.97 -11.19 16.56
CA TRP A 175 4.77 -10.59 15.94
C TRP A 175 4.96 -9.12 15.51
N ASN A 176 5.89 -8.42 16.16
CA ASN A 176 6.30 -7.06 15.80
C ASN A 176 6.86 -6.95 14.37
N GLU A 177 7.47 -8.00 13.81
CA GLU A 177 7.91 -8.04 12.40
C GLU A 177 6.73 -7.95 11.42
N LEU A 178 5.53 -8.33 11.88
CA LEU A 178 4.28 -8.19 11.16
C LEU A 178 3.52 -6.93 11.53
N GLY A 179 4.07 -6.04 12.36
CA GLY A 179 3.37 -4.86 12.88
C GLY A 179 2.18 -5.22 13.80
N MET A 180 2.16 -6.45 14.31
CA MET A 180 1.10 -7.01 15.13
C MET A 180 1.54 -7.10 16.60
N ASP A 181 0.65 -6.68 17.49
CA ASP A 181 0.87 -6.77 18.94
C ASP A 181 0.16 -8.01 19.51
N ALA A 182 0.89 -8.82 20.29
CA ALA A 182 0.39 -10.08 20.80
C ALA A 182 -0.80 -9.91 21.77
N MET A 183 -0.85 -8.82 22.54
CA MET A 183 -1.96 -8.56 23.47
C MET A 183 -3.22 -8.13 22.72
N GLU A 184 -3.07 -7.29 21.69
CA GLU A 184 -4.18 -6.93 20.79
C GLU A 184 -4.71 -8.17 20.04
N MET A 185 -3.80 -9.06 19.59
CA MET A 185 -4.18 -10.34 19.00
C MET A 185 -5.01 -11.18 19.97
N LEU A 186 -4.54 -11.40 21.21
CA LEU A 186 -5.28 -12.14 22.23
C LEU A 186 -6.65 -11.52 22.56
N GLU A 187 -6.79 -10.20 22.50
CA GLU A 187 -8.10 -9.56 22.65
C GLU A 187 -9.05 -9.92 21.51
N ILE A 188 -8.55 -9.92 20.27
CA ILE A 188 -9.35 -10.32 19.10
C ILE A 188 -9.76 -11.78 19.20
N GLU A 189 -8.87 -12.68 19.61
CA GLU A 189 -9.19 -14.09 19.83
C GLU A 189 -10.33 -14.24 20.85
N ARG A 190 -10.23 -13.57 22.01
CA ARG A 190 -11.27 -13.60 23.04
C ARG A 190 -12.61 -13.05 22.56
N ARG A 191 -12.60 -12.01 21.72
CA ARG A 191 -13.82 -11.34 21.22
C ARG A 191 -14.47 -12.08 20.05
N THR A 192 -13.71 -12.88 19.31
CA THR A 192 -14.20 -13.54 18.08
C THR A 192 -14.31 -15.04 18.19
N GLY A 193 -13.55 -15.67 19.09
CA GLY A 193 -13.38 -17.13 19.17
C GLY A 193 -12.46 -17.71 18.09
N PHE A 194 -11.80 -16.86 17.29
CA PHE A 194 -10.92 -17.27 16.20
C PHE A 194 -9.45 -17.23 16.64
N SER A 195 -8.66 -18.23 16.27
CA SER A 195 -7.25 -18.35 16.67
C SER A 195 -6.30 -18.82 15.56
N ASP A 196 -6.81 -19.14 14.36
CA ASP A 196 -5.96 -19.50 13.22
C ASP A 196 -5.44 -18.23 12.53
N TRP A 197 -4.37 -17.65 13.07
CA TRP A 197 -3.71 -16.47 12.50
C TRP A 197 -3.08 -16.72 11.12
N THR A 198 -2.95 -17.98 10.70
CA THR A 198 -2.53 -18.29 9.32
C THR A 198 -3.62 -17.97 8.30
N ASN A 199 -4.87 -17.84 8.74
CA ASN A 199 -5.97 -17.37 7.92
C ASN A 199 -5.89 -15.83 7.75
N PRO A 200 -5.75 -15.31 6.51
CA PRO A 200 -5.66 -13.88 6.27
C PRO A 200 -6.84 -13.07 6.80
N GLN A 201 -8.02 -13.67 6.93
CA GLN A 201 -9.20 -12.98 7.44
C GLN A 201 -9.01 -12.52 8.90
N LEU A 202 -8.24 -13.26 9.70
CA LEU A 202 -7.94 -12.83 11.07
C LEU A 202 -6.96 -11.64 11.09
N SER A 203 -6.03 -11.58 10.13
CA SER A 203 -5.19 -10.41 9.90
C SER A 203 -6.00 -9.20 9.43
N ALA A 204 -7.00 -9.39 8.56
CA ALA A 204 -7.93 -8.32 8.15
C ALA A 204 -8.68 -7.74 9.36
N ILE A 205 -9.19 -8.60 10.24
CA ILE A 205 -9.85 -8.17 11.49
C ILE A 205 -8.89 -7.36 12.37
N TYR A 206 -7.64 -7.83 12.54
CA TYR A 206 -6.63 -7.13 13.33
C TYR A 206 -6.36 -5.71 12.82
N TRP A 207 -6.03 -5.58 11.54
CA TRP A 207 -5.71 -4.28 10.95
C TRP A 207 -6.92 -3.34 10.91
N ALA A 208 -8.12 -3.88 10.67
CA ALA A 208 -9.33 -3.08 10.71
C ALA A 208 -9.65 -2.58 12.13
N ALA A 209 -9.50 -3.43 13.15
CA ALA A 209 -9.70 -3.05 14.54
C ALA A 209 -8.70 -1.96 14.98
N LYS A 210 -7.45 -2.05 14.54
CA LYS A 210 -6.42 -1.04 14.81
C LYS A 210 -6.77 0.31 14.16
N GLY A 211 -7.21 0.30 12.90
CA GLY A 211 -7.65 1.50 12.18
C GLY A 211 -8.87 2.20 12.81
N LEU A 212 -9.78 1.45 13.44
CA LEU A 212 -10.97 2.02 14.09
C LEU A 212 -10.66 2.99 15.24
N ARG A 213 -9.44 2.96 15.79
CA ARG A 213 -8.96 3.90 16.82
C ARG A 213 -8.83 5.33 16.29
N PHE A 214 -8.65 5.46 14.97
CA PHE A 214 -8.43 6.74 14.30
C PHE A 214 -9.58 7.12 13.34
N ALA A 215 -10.37 6.13 12.94
CA ALA A 215 -11.39 6.30 11.90
C ALA A 215 -12.62 7.12 12.34
N LYS A 216 -13.08 7.98 11.44
CA LYS A 216 -14.34 8.73 11.51
C LYS A 216 -15.13 8.53 10.21
N GLY A 217 -16.43 8.87 10.22
CA GLY A 217 -17.27 8.91 9.02
C GLY A 217 -17.17 7.64 8.15
N GLY A 218 -16.86 7.83 6.87
CA GLY A 218 -16.79 6.78 5.86
C GLY A 218 -15.77 5.67 6.18
N ASP A 219 -14.55 6.02 6.61
CA ASP A 219 -13.53 5.02 6.96
C ASP A 219 -13.99 4.11 8.10
N ARG A 220 -14.68 4.68 9.10
CA ARG A 220 -15.23 3.88 10.20
C ARG A 220 -16.27 2.90 9.70
N ALA A 221 -17.14 3.31 8.78
CA ALA A 221 -18.15 2.44 8.19
C ALA A 221 -17.50 1.31 7.36
N PHE A 222 -16.48 1.65 6.56
CA PHE A 222 -15.74 0.70 5.74
C PHE A 222 -15.03 -0.34 6.60
N LEU A 223 -14.24 0.09 7.59
CA LEU A 223 -13.52 -0.82 8.49
C LEU A 223 -14.45 -1.79 9.23
N ASN A 224 -15.62 -1.31 9.65
CA ASN A 224 -16.63 -2.20 10.24
C ASN A 224 -17.18 -3.21 9.23
N SER A 225 -17.29 -2.85 7.95
CA SER A 225 -17.66 -3.78 6.89
C SER A 225 -16.62 -4.88 6.69
N ILE A 226 -15.33 -4.51 6.68
CA ILE A 226 -14.22 -5.46 6.61
C ILE A 226 -14.32 -6.47 7.76
N ILE A 227 -14.48 -6.01 8.99
CA ILE A 227 -14.58 -6.90 10.16
C ILE A 227 -15.77 -7.86 10.02
N ARG A 228 -16.94 -7.38 9.58
CA ARG A 228 -18.12 -8.24 9.40
C ARG A 228 -17.90 -9.31 8.34
N GLN A 229 -17.41 -8.92 7.17
CA GLN A 229 -17.19 -9.82 6.05
C GLN A 229 -16.07 -10.81 6.33
N ALA A 230 -14.94 -10.35 6.87
CA ALA A 230 -13.83 -11.21 7.26
C ALA A 230 -14.26 -12.30 8.27
N LYS A 231 -15.15 -11.98 9.22
CA LYS A 231 -15.73 -12.98 10.13
C LYS A 231 -16.53 -14.05 9.40
N ILE A 232 -17.36 -13.66 8.43
CA ILE A 232 -18.15 -14.59 7.62
C ILE A 232 -17.22 -15.50 6.80
N LEU A 233 -16.22 -14.91 6.15
CA LEU A 233 -15.24 -15.64 5.33
C LEU A 233 -14.43 -16.62 6.17
N TYR A 234 -13.95 -16.19 7.34
CA TYR A 234 -13.22 -17.06 8.28
C TYR A 234 -14.07 -18.27 8.70
N GLY A 235 -15.35 -18.05 9.07
CA GLY A 235 -16.25 -19.12 9.48
C GLY A 235 -16.51 -20.17 8.38
N LYS A 236 -16.60 -19.74 7.12
CA LYS A 236 -16.71 -20.65 5.97
C LYS A 236 -15.46 -21.53 5.82
N THR A 237 -14.26 -20.95 5.94
CA THR A 237 -13.01 -21.71 5.82
C THR A 237 -12.79 -22.69 6.98
N GLY A 238 -13.20 -22.32 8.21
CA GLY A 238 -13.14 -23.17 9.39
C GLY A 238 -14.10 -24.38 9.32
N GLY A 239 -15.33 -24.15 8.83
CA GLY A 239 -16.32 -25.22 8.65
C GLY A 239 -15.90 -26.29 7.64
N VAL A 240 -15.15 -25.92 6.60
CA VAL A 240 -14.61 -26.88 5.61
C VAL A 240 -13.55 -27.80 6.22
N LYS A 241 -12.65 -27.27 7.07
CA LYS A 241 -11.65 -28.11 7.78
C LYS A 241 -12.33 -29.12 8.73
N GLN A 242 -13.44 -28.72 9.37
CA GLN A 242 -14.15 -29.57 10.34
C GLN A 242 -15.03 -30.63 9.67
N SER A 243 -15.64 -30.32 8.52
CA SER A 243 -16.38 -31.29 7.69
C SER A 243 -15.45 -32.33 7.04
N ALA A 244 -14.28 -31.91 6.52
CA ALA A 244 -13.28 -32.84 5.98
C ALA A 244 -12.67 -33.75 7.05
N ALA A 245 -12.47 -33.24 8.28
CA ALA A 245 -11.98 -34.03 9.41
C ALA A 245 -13.02 -35.04 9.93
N ASN A 246 -14.32 -34.77 9.79
CA ASN A 246 -15.37 -35.71 10.15
C ASN A 246 -15.58 -36.79 9.06
N ALA A 247 -15.49 -36.42 7.78
CA ALA A 247 -15.60 -37.37 6.67
C ALA A 247 -14.43 -38.40 6.63
N GLY A 248 -13.24 -38.02 7.13
CA GLY A 248 -12.10 -38.94 7.24
C GLY A 248 -12.14 -39.87 8.46
N LYS A 249 -13.15 -39.76 9.34
CA LYS A 249 -13.36 -40.65 10.50
C LYS A 249 -14.48 -41.67 10.30
N GLU A 250 -15.25 -41.54 9.21
CA GLU A 250 -16.35 -42.44 8.84
C GLU A 250 -16.00 -43.37 7.66
N GLY A 251 -14.72 -43.41 7.25
CA GLY A 251 -14.20 -44.27 6.17
C GLY A 251 -13.25 -45.34 6.65
#